data_AF-A0A7S0BTQ8-F1
#
_entry.id   AF-A0A7S0BTQ8-F1
#
_cell.length_a   1.000
_cell.length_b   1.000
_cell.length_c   1.000
_cell.angle_alpha   90.00
_cell.angle_beta   90.00
_cell.angle_gamma   90.00
#
_symmetry.space_group_name_H-M   'P 1'
#
loop_
_entity.id
_entity.type
_entity.pdbx_description
1 polymer ?
#
loop_
_entity_poly.entity_id
_entity_poly.type
_entity_poly.pdbx_seq_one_letter_code
_entity_poly.pdbx_strand_id
1 'polypeptide(L)'
;STVGAVEYEDDSSLPGGRCFEEMVIKRTFLVTDGCSNTATAEQRLTVTGDMTPPAFLEFPNDVTITYLTDGISPQFLGWPTVTDDCSADVTIEYEDEYSIPDDRCSGEKLIT
;
A
#
# COMPACT_ATOMS: atom_id res chain seq x y z
N SER A 1 1.25 -51.79 9.84
CA SER A 1 0.52 -50.75 9.11
C SER A 1 1.51 -49.66 8.78
N THR A 2 1.99 -49.61 7.54
CA THR A 2 2.87 -48.54 7.06
C THR A 2 1.99 -47.51 6.38
N VAL A 3 1.97 -46.28 6.90
CA VAL A 3 1.35 -45.14 6.21
C VAL A 3 2.11 -44.97 4.90
N GLY A 4 1.43 -45.02 3.76
CA GLY A 4 2.07 -44.74 2.48
C GLY A 4 2.20 -43.24 2.24
N ALA A 5 2.50 -42.85 1.00
CA ALA A 5 2.80 -41.46 0.67
C ALA A 5 1.59 -40.53 0.91
N VAL A 6 1.87 -39.32 1.41
CA VAL A 6 0.91 -38.22 1.51
C VAL A 6 1.27 -37.20 0.44
N GLU A 7 0.31 -36.92 -0.44
CA GLU A 7 0.40 -35.85 -1.44
C GLU A 7 -0.58 -34.73 -1.06
N TYR A 8 -0.27 -33.50 -1.47
CA TYR A 8 -1.17 -32.37 -1.29
C TYR A 8 -1.17 -31.46 -2.53
N GLU A 9 -2.30 -30.78 -2.74
CA GLU A 9 -2.47 -29.77 -3.77
C GLU A 9 -3.20 -28.56 -3.16
N ASP A 10 -2.69 -27.36 -3.44
CA ASP A 10 -3.30 -26.09 -3.04
C ASP A 10 -4.02 -25.44 -4.23
N ASP A 11 -5.10 -24.73 -3.96
CA ASP A 11 -5.76 -23.92 -5.00
C ASP A 11 -4.82 -22.85 -5.58
N SER A 12 -4.76 -22.77 -6.90
CA SER A 12 -3.82 -21.95 -7.67
C SER A 12 -4.10 -20.44 -7.65
N SER A 13 -5.15 -20.01 -6.94
CA SER A 13 -5.71 -18.66 -7.01
C SER A 13 -5.12 -17.65 -6.01
N LEU A 14 -3.93 -17.93 -5.44
CA LEU A 14 -3.29 -17.05 -4.46
C LEU A 14 -3.05 -15.65 -5.03
N PRO A 15 -3.72 -14.58 -4.53
CA PRO A 15 -3.33 -13.23 -4.91
C PRO A 15 -1.92 -12.98 -4.38
N GLY A 16 -0.98 -12.69 -5.29
CA GLY A 16 0.36 -12.26 -4.89
C GLY A 16 0.28 -10.93 -4.13
N GLY A 17 1.15 -10.76 -3.13
CA GLY A 17 1.23 -9.52 -2.34
C GLY A 17 0.75 -9.68 -0.90
N ARG A 18 0.73 -8.57 -0.15
CA ARG A 18 0.29 -8.51 1.26
C ARG A 18 -0.91 -7.58 1.47
N CYS A 19 -1.30 -6.80 0.47
CA CYS A 19 -2.39 -5.83 0.55
C CYS A 19 -3.75 -6.46 0.18
N PHE A 20 -4.33 -7.22 1.10
CA PHE A 20 -5.66 -7.82 0.95
C PHE A 20 -6.29 -8.02 2.33
N GLU A 21 -7.61 -8.12 2.42
CA GLU A 21 -8.30 -8.36 3.70
C GLU A 21 -8.07 -9.79 4.18
N GLU A 22 -8.61 -10.73 3.41
CA GLU A 22 -8.56 -12.16 3.70
C GLU A 22 -8.50 -12.94 2.38
N MET A 23 -7.71 -14.01 2.36
CA MET A 23 -7.76 -15.02 1.32
C MET A 23 -7.92 -16.40 1.95
N VAL A 24 -8.57 -17.30 1.21
CA VAL A 24 -8.81 -18.68 1.64
C VAL A 24 -8.11 -19.64 0.68
N ILE A 25 -7.20 -20.45 1.21
CA ILE A 25 -6.54 -21.53 0.48
C ILE A 25 -7.25 -22.84 0.82
N LYS A 26 -7.68 -23.56 -0.22
CA LYS A 26 -8.16 -24.94 -0.07
C LYS A 26 -7.02 -25.89 -0.39
N ARG A 27 -6.69 -26.75 0.56
CA ARG A 27 -5.68 -27.80 0.42
C ARG A 27 -6.34 -29.16 0.42
N THR A 28 -6.09 -29.94 -0.62
CA THR A 28 -6.57 -31.32 -0.71
C THR A 28 -5.42 -32.26 -0.40
N PHE A 29 -5.59 -33.14 0.57
CA PHE A 29 -4.67 -34.23 0.89
C PHE A 29 -5.13 -35.52 0.21
N LEU A 30 -4.19 -36.26 -0.36
CA LEU A 30 -4.38 -37.62 -0.85
C LEU A 30 -3.42 -38.54 -0.08
N VAL A 31 -3.97 -39.60 0.52
CA VAL A 31 -3.16 -40.65 1.17
C VAL A 31 -3.37 -41.95 0.43
N THR A 32 -2.28 -42.68 0.19
CA THR A 32 -2.31 -44.03 -0.40
C THR A 32 -1.66 -45.01 0.57
N ASP A 33 -2.28 -46.16 0.85
CA ASP A 33 -1.68 -47.20 1.70
C ASP A 33 -0.83 -48.21 0.89
N GLY A 34 -0.14 -49.12 1.57
CA GLY A 34 0.69 -50.15 0.93
C GLY A 34 -0.10 -51.20 0.11
N CYS A 35 -1.43 -51.19 0.20
CA CYS A 35 -2.34 -52.04 -0.56
C CYS A 35 -3.01 -51.29 -1.73
N SER A 36 -2.57 -50.06 -2.01
CA SER A 36 -3.13 -49.17 -3.04
C SER A 36 -4.55 -48.65 -2.74
N ASN A 37 -5.01 -48.68 -1.49
CA ASN A 37 -6.23 -47.96 -1.11
C ASN A 37 -5.92 -46.46 -0.97
N THR A 38 -6.85 -45.61 -1.39
CA THR A 38 -6.72 -44.16 -1.33
C THR A 38 -7.79 -43.51 -0.46
N ALA A 39 -7.47 -42.41 0.22
CA ALA A 39 -8.44 -41.53 0.86
C ALA A 39 -8.06 -40.06 0.66
N THR A 40 -9.07 -39.17 0.65
CA THR A 40 -8.88 -37.72 0.50
C THR A 40 -9.45 -36.95 1.67
N ALA A 41 -8.85 -35.79 1.97
CA ALA A 41 -9.34 -34.85 2.99
C ALA A 41 -9.05 -33.41 2.56
N GLU A 42 -9.94 -32.48 2.90
CA GLU A 42 -9.76 -31.05 2.61
C GLU A 42 -9.42 -30.27 3.88
N GLN A 43 -8.50 -29.32 3.75
CA GLN A 43 -8.19 -28.30 4.75
C GLN A 43 -8.48 -26.91 4.17
N ARG A 44 -9.05 -26.04 4.99
CA ARG A 44 -9.21 -24.61 4.71
C ARG A 44 -8.16 -23.83 5.49
N LEU A 45 -7.32 -23.08 4.80
CA LEU A 45 -6.38 -22.14 5.40
C LEU A 45 -6.91 -20.72 5.18
N THR A 46 -7.02 -19.96 6.25
CA THR A 46 -7.34 -18.53 6.18
C THR A 46 -6.05 -17.75 6.34
N VAL A 47 -5.77 -16.87 5.38
CA VAL A 47 -4.63 -15.96 5.41
C VAL A 47 -5.18 -14.55 5.41
N THR A 48 -4.74 -13.72 6.35
CA THR A 48 -5.09 -12.30 6.41
C THR A 48 -3.95 -11.48 5.83
N GLY A 49 -4.28 -10.43 5.09
CA GLY A 49 -3.30 -9.44 4.65
C GLY A 49 -3.35 -8.20 5.53
N ASP A 50 -2.77 -7.12 5.03
CA ASP A 50 -2.83 -5.80 5.65
C ASP A 50 -3.61 -4.83 4.77
N MET A 51 -4.44 -4.02 5.42
CA MET A 51 -5.27 -2.97 4.81
C MET A 51 -5.11 -1.64 5.55
N THR A 52 -4.08 -1.54 6.40
CA THR A 52 -3.75 -0.30 7.08
C THR A 52 -3.39 0.75 6.01
N PRO A 53 -4.02 1.94 6.00
CA PRO A 53 -3.65 2.97 5.06
C PRO A 53 -2.20 3.43 5.26
N PRO A 54 -1.54 3.97 4.21
CA PRO A 54 -0.22 4.56 4.35
C PRO A 54 -0.20 5.64 5.42
N ALA A 55 0.90 5.73 6.16
CA ALA A 55 1.13 6.71 7.19
C ALA A 55 2.30 7.64 6.82
N PHE A 56 2.16 8.92 7.17
CA PHE A 56 3.29 9.85 7.13
C PHE A 56 4.21 9.60 8.33
N LEU A 57 5.51 9.48 8.05
CA LEU A 57 6.54 9.35 9.08
C LEU A 57 7.06 10.74 9.48
N GLU A 58 7.42 11.56 8.49
CA GLU A 58 7.91 12.91 8.71
C GLU A 58 7.29 13.88 7.70
N PHE A 59 7.08 15.11 8.16
CA PHE A 59 6.70 16.24 7.32
C PHE A 59 7.79 17.32 7.36
N PRO A 60 8.02 18.03 6.25
CA PRO A 60 8.85 19.24 6.28
C PRO A 60 8.23 20.27 7.24
N ASN A 61 9.09 21.06 7.88
CA ASN A 61 8.64 22.13 8.78
C ASN A 61 8.06 23.31 8.00
N ASP A 62 7.19 24.08 8.65
CA ASP A 62 6.68 25.34 8.11
C ASP A 62 7.84 26.31 7.81
N VAL A 63 7.74 27.00 6.68
CA VAL A 63 8.70 28.02 6.28
C VAL A 63 8.00 29.36 6.05
N THR A 64 8.67 30.45 6.42
CA THR A 64 8.23 31.81 6.10
C THR A 64 9.12 32.39 5.03
N ILE A 65 8.53 32.79 3.90
CA ILE A 65 9.27 33.31 2.75
C ILE A 65 8.94 34.80 2.62
N THR A 66 9.97 35.65 2.69
CA THR A 66 9.81 37.11 2.60
C THR A 66 9.69 37.59 1.15
N TYR A 67 10.33 36.91 0.20
CA TYR A 67 10.27 37.21 -1.23
C TYR A 67 10.11 35.92 -2.03
N LEU A 68 9.08 35.84 -2.87
CA LEU A 68 8.91 34.75 -3.84
C LEU A 68 9.89 34.96 -5.02
N THR A 69 11.17 34.77 -4.76
CA THR A 69 12.24 34.81 -5.77
C THR A 69 12.77 33.43 -6.09
N ASP A 70 12.66 32.50 -5.14
CA ASP A 70 13.00 31.08 -5.29
C ASP A 70 11.72 30.24 -5.44
N GLY A 71 11.85 29.02 -6.00
CA GLY A 71 10.73 28.10 -6.15
C GLY A 71 10.26 27.55 -4.81
N ILE A 72 8.94 27.50 -4.60
CA ILE A 72 8.34 27.04 -3.34
C ILE A 72 7.78 25.62 -3.41
N SER A 73 8.00 24.91 -4.52
CA SER A 73 7.51 23.53 -4.64
C SER A 73 8.23 22.60 -3.65
N PRO A 74 7.63 21.45 -3.31
CA PRO A 74 8.23 20.45 -2.41
C PRO A 74 9.60 19.94 -2.86
N GLN A 75 9.97 20.08 -4.14
CA GLN A 75 11.32 19.76 -4.60
C GLN A 75 12.42 20.63 -3.94
N PHE A 76 12.06 21.82 -3.47
CA PHE A 76 12.97 22.76 -2.79
C PHE A 76 12.75 22.79 -1.29
N LEU A 77 11.50 22.69 -0.84
CA LEU A 77 11.14 22.75 0.59
C LEU A 77 11.15 21.39 1.30
N GLY A 78 11.26 20.31 0.53
CA GLY A 78 11.24 18.94 1.01
C GLY A 78 9.88 18.27 0.74
N TRP A 79 9.93 16.96 0.52
CA TRP A 79 8.76 16.10 0.47
C TRP A 79 8.56 15.42 1.84
N PRO A 80 7.32 15.12 2.23
CA PRO A 80 7.09 14.25 3.37
C PRO A 80 7.57 12.83 3.08
N THR A 81 7.84 12.06 4.13
CA THR A 81 8.15 10.63 4.03
C THR A 81 6.96 9.81 4.46
N VAL A 82 6.71 8.71 3.76
CA VAL A 82 5.56 7.82 3.99
C VAL A 82 6.01 6.38 4.16
N THR A 83 5.20 5.60 4.86
CA THR A 83 5.35 4.15 5.01
C THR A 83 4.00 3.48 4.85
N ASP A 84 4.03 2.22 4.43
CA ASP A 84 2.87 1.35 4.41
C ASP A 84 3.36 -0.09 4.67
N ASP A 85 2.62 -0.86 5.47
CA ASP A 85 3.08 -2.17 5.94
C ASP A 85 2.92 -3.26 4.88
N CYS A 86 2.04 -3.03 3.89
CA CYS A 86 1.71 -4.00 2.85
C CYS A 86 2.28 -3.61 1.47
N SER A 87 2.51 -2.31 1.22
CA SER A 87 2.98 -1.75 -0.04
C SER A 87 4.29 -0.97 0.12
N ALA A 88 5.27 -1.24 -0.74
CA ALA A 88 6.43 -0.38 -0.87
C ALA A 88 6.18 0.81 -1.82
N ASP A 89 5.15 0.71 -2.66
CA ASP A 89 4.82 1.69 -3.68
C ASP A 89 3.71 2.59 -3.15
N VAL A 90 4.09 3.72 -2.56
CA VAL A 90 3.17 4.77 -2.10
C VAL A 90 3.45 6.03 -2.93
N THR A 91 2.39 6.64 -3.46
CA THR A 91 2.47 7.88 -4.26
C THR A 91 2.01 9.07 -3.43
N ILE A 92 2.74 10.19 -3.51
CA ILE A 92 2.42 11.45 -2.84
C ILE A 92 1.96 12.45 -3.90
N GLU A 93 0.82 13.11 -3.66
CA GLU A 93 0.30 14.21 -4.46
C GLU A 93 0.22 15.48 -3.59
N TYR A 94 0.36 16.67 -4.20
CA TYR A 94 0.28 17.95 -3.49
C TYR A 94 -0.41 19.02 -4.34
N GLU A 95 -1.02 20.00 -3.68
CA GLU A 95 -1.64 21.18 -4.27
C GLU A 95 -1.39 22.39 -3.37
N ASP A 96 -1.11 23.56 -3.96
CA ASP A 96 -0.85 24.80 -3.24
C ASP A 96 -2.05 25.76 -3.39
N GLU A 97 -2.44 26.43 -2.29
CA GLU A 97 -3.41 27.52 -2.30
C GLU A 97 -2.73 28.85 -1.93
N TYR A 98 -3.03 29.91 -2.70
CA TYR A 98 -2.46 31.24 -2.50
C TYR A 98 -3.55 32.23 -2.12
N SER A 99 -3.32 33.01 -1.06
CA SER A 99 -4.14 34.16 -0.72
C SER A 99 -3.28 35.43 -0.74
N ILE A 100 -3.69 36.40 -1.55
CA ILE A 100 -3.07 37.73 -1.59
C ILE A 100 -4.04 38.67 -0.86
N PRO A 101 -3.64 39.30 0.27
CA PRO A 101 -4.50 40.29 0.91
C PRO A 101 -4.70 41.48 -0.04
N ASP A 102 -5.93 42.03 -0.11
CA ASP A 102 -6.29 43.18 -0.96
C ASP A 102 -5.23 44.29 -0.85
N ASP A 103 -4.41 44.38 -1.88
CA ASP A 103 -3.22 45.23 -1.86
C ASP A 103 -3.63 46.71 -1.97
N ARG A 104 -3.25 47.52 -0.99
CA ARG A 104 -3.33 49.00 -1.05
C ARG A 104 -2.10 49.64 -1.69
N CYS A 105 -1.15 48.85 -2.20
CA CYS A 105 0.12 49.31 -2.80
C CYS A 105 0.34 48.87 -4.26
N SER A 106 -0.66 48.32 -4.95
CA SER A 106 -0.66 48.23 -6.41
C SER A 106 -1.56 49.33 -6.98
N GLY A 107 -0.96 50.52 -7.09
CA GLY A 107 -1.42 51.46 -8.10
C GLY A 107 -1.38 50.77 -9.47
N GLU A 108 -2.48 50.88 -10.20
CA GLU A 108 -2.68 50.44 -11.59
C GLU A 108 -3.19 49.01 -11.79
N LYS A 109 -4.49 48.84 -11.51
CA LYS A 109 -5.34 47.91 -12.24
C LYS A 109 -5.49 48.39 -13.69
N LEU A 110 -4.70 47.84 -14.60
CA LEU A 110 -5.01 47.84 -16.03
C LEU A 110 -5.22 46.38 -16.47
N ILE A 111 -6.47 46.00 -16.70
CA ILE A 111 -6.78 44.81 -17.50
C ILE A 111 -7.60 45.31 -18.69
N THR A 112 -6.99 45.23 -19.86
CA THR A 112 -7.67 45.17 -21.17
C THR A 112 -7.74 43.72 -21.59
#